data_AF-A0A2E0NRA8-F1
#
_entry.id   AF-A0A2E0NRA8-F1
#
_cell.length_a   1.000
_cell.length_b   1.000
_cell.length_c   1.000
_cell.angle_alpha   90.00
_cell.angle_beta   90.00
_cell.angle_gamma   90.00
#
_symmetry.space_group_name_H-M   'P 1'
#
loop_
_entity.id
_entity.type
_entity.pdbx_description
1 polymer ?
#
loop_
_entity_poly.entity_id
_entity_poly.type
_entity_poly.pdbx_seq_one_letter_code
_entity_poly.pdbx_strand_id
1 'polypeptide(L)'
;KYVTRNGREVVDSRGIEPDIKVEAQYFNAITEAILNEDLIFEFTNGIISLFENDSLSPLNFSIEEATYNKFIDFALSKEIDYQTASNFHLEELKDVASKEKYIKENEALFLQMDSVFKTDVRKDLKKHKSEIIFFLENEIISRKHYQSGRVEASLKKDPFIIASEKIFEADSIYSHLLGF
;
A
#
# COMPACT_ATOMS: atom_id res chain seq x y z
N LYS A 1 -29.74 -23.47 2.91
CA LYS A 1 -29.53 -22.20 3.63
C LYS A 1 -29.39 -22.54 5.10
N TYR A 2 -28.22 -22.31 5.67
CA TYR A 2 -27.93 -22.61 7.09
C TYR A 2 -27.92 -21.30 7.89
N VAL A 3 -28.23 -21.37 9.17
CA VAL A 3 -28.21 -20.23 10.09
C VAL A 3 -27.52 -20.62 11.38
N THR A 4 -26.74 -19.69 11.96
CA THR A 4 -26.14 -19.90 13.28
C THR A 4 -27.21 -19.87 14.38
N ARG A 5 -26.85 -20.25 15.61
CA ARG A 5 -27.76 -20.16 16.77
C ARG A 5 -28.31 -18.73 16.98
N ASN A 6 -27.53 -17.72 16.59
CA ASN A 6 -27.90 -16.30 16.70
C ASN A 6 -28.48 -15.73 15.38
N GLY A 7 -28.92 -16.59 14.45
CA GLY A 7 -29.67 -16.17 13.25
C GLY A 7 -28.83 -15.65 12.07
N ARG A 8 -27.50 -15.65 12.16
CA ARG A 8 -26.64 -15.24 11.03
C ARG A 8 -26.70 -16.26 9.91
N GLU A 9 -26.89 -15.79 8.68
CA GLU A 9 -26.90 -16.64 7.49
C GLU A 9 -25.50 -17.21 7.21
N VAL A 10 -25.46 -18.50 6.90
CA VAL A 10 -24.26 -19.21 6.50
C VAL A 10 -24.46 -19.70 5.08
N VAL A 11 -23.63 -19.18 4.17
CA VAL A 11 -23.60 -19.59 2.77
C VAL A 11 -22.57 -20.70 2.63
N ASP A 12 -22.97 -21.80 1.99
CA ASP A 12 -22.09 -22.95 1.77
C ASP A 12 -20.81 -22.51 1.05
N SER A 13 -19.65 -22.98 1.53
CA SER A 13 -18.30 -22.64 1.04
C SER A 13 -17.80 -21.18 1.19
N ARG A 14 -18.58 -20.23 1.72
CA ARG A 14 -18.13 -18.84 1.97
C ARG A 14 -18.04 -18.45 3.45
N GLY A 15 -18.57 -19.29 4.33
CA GLY A 15 -18.55 -19.04 5.77
C GLY A 15 -19.53 -17.94 6.19
N ILE A 16 -19.17 -17.21 7.26
CA ILE A 16 -19.95 -16.11 7.81
C ILE A 16 -19.30 -14.80 7.35
N GLU A 17 -20.08 -13.94 6.67
CA GLU A 17 -19.60 -12.61 6.31
C GLU A 17 -19.44 -11.73 7.56
N PRO A 18 -18.37 -10.90 7.65
CA PRO A 18 -18.14 -10.04 8.80
C PRO A 18 -19.25 -8.99 8.91
N ASP A 19 -19.59 -8.63 10.15
CA ASP A 19 -20.64 -7.63 10.40
C ASP A 19 -20.20 -6.23 9.96
N ILE A 20 -18.90 -5.97 10.00
CA ILE A 20 -18.26 -4.77 9.48
C ILE A 20 -17.19 -5.20 8.47
N LYS A 21 -17.38 -4.80 7.22
CA LYS A 21 -16.42 -5.06 6.15
C LYS A 21 -15.37 -3.95 6.14
N VAL A 22 -14.11 -4.34 6.30
CA VAL A 22 -12.95 -3.47 6.05
C VAL A 22 -12.46 -3.77 4.63
N GLU A 23 -12.48 -2.77 3.75
CA GLU A 23 -11.99 -2.94 2.38
C GLU A 23 -10.47 -3.10 2.38
N ALA A 24 -9.97 -4.00 1.54
CA ALA A 24 -8.54 -4.18 1.35
C ALA A 24 -7.93 -2.92 0.72
N GLN A 25 -6.79 -2.49 1.24
CA GLN A 25 -6.03 -1.40 0.64
C GLN A 25 -5.10 -1.98 -0.44
N TYR A 26 -5.20 -1.44 -1.64
CA TYR A 26 -4.27 -1.72 -2.72
C TYR A 26 -3.12 -0.73 -2.65
N PHE A 27 -1.90 -1.24 -2.76
CA PHE A 27 -0.71 -0.42 -2.84
C PHE A 27 -0.58 0.22 -4.22
N ASN A 28 0.16 1.32 -4.30
CA ASN A 28 0.42 1.94 -5.59
C ASN A 28 1.44 1.12 -6.38
N ALA A 29 1.32 1.13 -7.72
CA ALA A 29 2.25 0.47 -8.62
C ALA A 29 3.73 0.83 -8.36
N ILE A 30 4.03 2.08 -7.98
CA ILE A 30 5.41 2.46 -7.64
C ILE A 30 5.91 1.76 -6.37
N THR A 31 5.07 1.63 -5.35
CA THR A 31 5.41 0.94 -4.11
C THR A 31 5.62 -0.55 -4.37
N GLU A 32 4.75 -1.16 -5.16
CA GLU A 32 4.88 -2.56 -5.57
C GLU A 32 6.19 -2.80 -6.33
N ALA A 33 6.53 -1.92 -7.28
CA ALA A 33 7.79 -2.02 -8.03
C ALA A 33 9.01 -1.94 -7.10
N ILE A 34 9.03 -0.96 -6.20
CA ILE A 34 10.11 -0.76 -5.22
C ILE A 34 10.28 -1.96 -4.27
N LEU A 35 9.17 -2.60 -3.89
CA LEU A 35 9.18 -3.80 -3.06
C LEU A 35 9.69 -5.02 -3.85
N ASN A 36 9.23 -5.19 -5.09
CA ASN A 36 9.63 -6.32 -5.95
C ASN A 36 11.11 -6.24 -6.36
N GLU A 37 11.65 -5.03 -6.52
CA GLU A 37 13.06 -4.77 -6.81
C GLU A 37 13.95 -4.75 -5.56
N ASP A 38 13.41 -5.07 -4.38
CA ASP A 38 14.12 -5.09 -3.09
C ASP A 38 14.80 -3.75 -2.73
N LEU A 39 14.36 -2.63 -3.28
CA LEU A 39 15.02 -1.33 -3.07
C LEU A 39 14.92 -0.85 -1.62
N ILE A 40 13.80 -1.13 -0.96
CA ILE A 40 13.62 -0.85 0.47
C ILE A 40 14.58 -1.70 1.31
N PHE A 41 14.76 -2.97 0.95
CA PHE A 41 15.69 -3.87 1.60
C PHE A 41 17.14 -3.42 1.42
N GLU A 42 17.54 -3.08 0.19
CA GLU A 42 18.90 -2.62 -0.15
C GLU A 42 19.22 -1.30 0.56
N PHE A 43 18.31 -0.32 0.49
CA PHE A 43 18.47 0.95 1.19
C PHE A 43 18.61 0.75 2.70
N THR A 44 17.74 -0.06 3.30
CA THR A 44 17.76 -0.33 4.74
C THR A 44 19.09 -0.95 5.16
N ASN A 45 19.62 -1.91 4.40
CA ASN A 45 20.95 -2.49 4.66
C ASN A 45 22.06 -1.44 4.69
N GLY A 46 22.00 -0.46 3.79
CA GLY A 46 23.01 0.60 3.70
C GLY A 46 23.01 1.57 4.88
N ILE A 47 21.88 1.71 5.58
CA ILE A 47 21.71 2.70 6.66
C ILE A 47 21.54 2.09 8.05
N ILE A 48 21.33 0.78 8.17
CA ILE A 48 20.96 0.15 9.46
C ILE A 48 22.04 0.34 10.55
N SER A 49 23.30 0.49 10.16
CA SER A 49 24.41 0.76 11.08
C SER A 49 24.34 2.15 11.74
N LEU A 50 23.56 3.07 11.18
CA LEU A 50 23.36 4.42 11.71
C LEU A 50 22.34 4.46 12.85
N PHE A 51 21.56 3.39 13.05
CA PHE A 51 20.54 3.32 14.10
C PHE A 51 21.07 2.58 15.32
N GLU A 52 21.04 3.25 16.47
CA GLU A 52 21.34 2.64 17.77
C GLU A 52 20.18 1.72 18.19
N ASN A 53 20.49 0.64 18.93
CA ASN A 53 19.49 -0.38 19.29
C ASN A 53 18.32 0.21 20.11
N ASP A 54 18.57 1.21 20.96
CA ASP A 54 17.55 1.81 21.81
C ASP A 54 16.63 2.80 21.06
N SER A 55 17.00 3.18 19.84
CA SER A 55 16.23 4.14 19.02
C SER A 55 15.09 3.51 18.20
N LEU A 56 15.03 2.17 18.14
CA LEU A 56 14.17 1.42 17.21
C LEU A 56 12.96 0.75 17.88
N SER A 57 12.28 1.44 18.80
CA SER A 57 11.05 0.93 19.41
C SER A 57 9.98 0.62 18.34
N PRO A 58 9.47 -0.62 18.23
CA PRO A 58 8.53 -1.00 17.16
C PRO A 58 7.27 -0.13 17.07
N LEU A 59 6.69 0.28 18.20
CA LEU A 59 5.46 1.09 18.25
C LEU A 59 5.68 2.58 17.96
N ASN A 60 6.87 3.09 18.29
CA ASN A 60 7.15 4.52 18.33
C ASN A 60 8.12 4.99 17.24
N PHE A 61 8.79 4.06 16.57
CA PHE A 61 9.74 4.41 15.52
C PHE A 61 9.02 5.12 14.36
N SER A 62 9.65 6.19 13.90
CA SER A 62 9.23 6.96 12.74
C SER A 62 10.50 7.39 12.03
N ILE A 63 10.55 7.23 10.70
CA ILE A 63 11.71 7.74 9.98
C ILE A 63 11.67 9.26 9.87
N GLU A 64 12.84 9.88 9.93
CA GLU A 64 12.99 11.31 9.67
C GLU A 64 12.81 11.63 8.18
N GLU A 65 12.34 12.84 7.90
CA GLU A 65 12.20 13.34 6.53
C GLU A 65 13.53 13.36 5.77
N ALA A 66 14.64 13.65 6.46
CA ALA A 66 15.97 13.61 5.86
C ALA A 66 16.34 12.21 5.36
N THR A 67 15.99 11.16 6.10
CA THR A 67 16.21 9.76 5.70
C THR A 67 15.33 9.40 4.50
N TYR A 68 14.08 9.86 4.48
CA TYR A 68 13.20 9.65 3.32
C TYR A 68 13.72 10.34 2.05
N ASN A 69 14.26 11.55 2.16
CA ASN A 69 14.86 12.23 1.01
C ASN A 69 16.08 11.48 0.47
N LYS A 70 16.92 10.91 1.36
CA LYS A 70 18.01 10.01 0.94
C LYS A 70 17.49 8.76 0.23
N PHE A 71 16.36 8.20 0.67
CA PHE A 71 15.71 7.09 -0.02
C PHE A 71 15.25 7.49 -1.42
N ILE A 72 14.67 8.68 -1.60
CA ILE A 72 14.28 9.18 -2.93
C ILE A 72 15.52 9.26 -3.84
N ASP A 73 16.62 9.83 -3.35
CA ASP A 73 17.85 9.95 -4.15
C ASP A 73 18.44 8.58 -4.50
N PHE A 74 18.39 7.63 -3.56
CA PHE A 74 18.77 6.24 -3.79
C PHE A 74 17.88 5.57 -4.85
N ALA A 75 16.56 5.66 -4.71
CA ALA A 75 15.61 5.07 -5.65
C ALA A 75 15.76 5.66 -7.07
N LEU A 76 16.00 6.96 -7.18
CA LEU A 76 16.24 7.61 -8.48
C LEU A 76 17.58 7.27 -9.12
N SER A 77 18.53 6.72 -8.35
CA SER A 77 19.79 6.18 -8.89
C SER A 77 19.62 4.77 -9.46
N LYS A 78 18.47 4.14 -9.24
CA LYS A 78 18.12 2.80 -9.71
C LYS A 78 17.18 2.91 -10.92
N GLU A 79 17.26 1.92 -11.80
CA GLU A 79 16.35 1.81 -12.93
C GLU A 79 15.05 1.15 -12.45
N ILE A 80 14.05 1.98 -12.12
CA ILE A 80 12.72 1.52 -11.71
C ILE A 80 11.81 1.58 -12.92
N ASP A 81 11.47 0.42 -13.48
CA ASP A 81 10.48 0.30 -14.54
C ASP A 81 9.17 -0.22 -13.97
N TYR A 82 8.11 0.55 -14.13
CA TYR A 82 6.79 0.20 -13.63
C TYR A 82 5.69 0.78 -14.50
N GLN A 83 4.62 0.01 -14.61
CA GLN A 83 3.44 0.39 -15.36
C GLN A 83 2.23 0.45 -14.43
N THR A 84 1.48 1.54 -14.52
CA THR A 84 0.18 1.62 -13.82
C THR A 84 -0.88 0.88 -14.62
N ALA A 85 -1.90 0.32 -13.96
CA ALA A 85 -3.02 -0.33 -14.65
C ALA A 85 -3.70 0.61 -15.66
N SER A 86 -3.81 1.90 -15.34
CA SER A 86 -4.33 2.92 -16.25
C SER A 86 -3.46 3.10 -17.50
N ASN A 87 -2.13 3.11 -17.34
CA ASN A 87 -1.22 3.17 -18.47
C ASN A 87 -1.30 1.91 -19.34
N PHE A 88 -1.35 0.73 -18.72
CA PHE A 88 -1.52 -0.54 -19.42
C PHE A 88 -2.79 -0.55 -20.29
N HIS A 89 -3.95 -0.18 -19.72
CA HIS A 89 -5.19 -0.13 -20.47
C HIS A 89 -5.25 0.98 -21.51
N LEU A 90 -4.50 2.07 -21.33
CA LEU A 90 -4.37 3.10 -22.36
C LEU A 90 -3.63 2.58 -23.59
N GLU A 91 -2.56 1.79 -23.39
CA GLU A 91 -1.85 1.15 -24.49
C GLU A 91 -2.75 0.13 -25.21
N GLU A 92 -3.52 -0.69 -24.48
CA GLU A 92 -4.51 -1.59 -25.08
C GLU A 92 -5.57 -0.83 -25.90
N LEU A 93 -6.06 0.30 -25.37
CA LEU A 93 -7.02 1.15 -26.07
C LEU A 93 -6.43 1.72 -27.36
N LYS A 94 -5.17 2.16 -27.34
CA LYS A 94 -4.48 2.66 -28.53
C LYS A 94 -4.33 1.59 -29.60
N ASP A 95 -4.01 0.36 -29.21
CA ASP A 95 -3.86 -0.77 -30.13
C ASP A 95 -5.17 -1.08 -30.87
N VAL A 96 -6.30 -1.03 -30.15
CA VAL A 96 -7.63 -1.20 -30.73
C VAL A 96 -7.99 0.00 -31.61
N ALA A 97 -7.81 1.22 -31.10
CA ALA A 97 -8.10 2.46 -31.83
C ALA A 97 -7.25 2.60 -33.11
N SER A 98 -6.04 2.04 -33.13
CA SER A 98 -5.18 2.00 -34.32
C SER A 98 -5.77 1.11 -35.41
N LYS A 99 -6.27 -0.08 -35.05
CA LYS A 99 -6.96 -1.00 -35.96
C LYS A 99 -8.25 -0.41 -36.51
N GLU A 100 -8.97 0.34 -35.67
CA GLU A 100 -10.20 1.04 -36.03
C GLU A 100 -9.97 2.39 -36.72
N LYS A 101 -8.71 2.82 -36.86
CA LYS A 101 -8.27 4.08 -37.47
C LYS A 101 -8.66 5.35 -36.71
N TYR A 102 -9.16 5.24 -35.47
CA TYR A 102 -9.49 6.37 -34.60
C TYR A 102 -8.28 7.18 -34.13
N ILE A 103 -7.08 6.56 -34.06
CA ILE A 103 -5.84 7.26 -33.65
C ILE A 103 -5.57 8.47 -34.54
N LYS A 104 -5.71 8.33 -35.87
CA LYS A 104 -5.38 9.40 -36.82
C LYS A 104 -6.33 10.58 -36.74
N GLU A 105 -7.59 10.34 -36.38
CA GLU A 105 -8.60 11.38 -36.24
C GLU A 105 -8.48 12.12 -34.89
N ASN A 106 -7.89 11.46 -33.88
CA ASN A 106 -7.89 11.92 -32.50
C ASN A 106 -6.48 11.99 -31.88
N GLU A 107 -5.45 12.19 -32.70
CA GLU A 107 -4.04 12.14 -32.27
C GLU A 107 -3.74 13.06 -31.07
N ALA A 108 -4.29 14.28 -31.09
CA ALA A 108 -4.13 15.24 -29.99
C ALA A 108 -4.71 14.74 -28.66
N LEU A 109 -5.82 13.99 -28.70
CA LEU A 109 -6.45 13.44 -27.48
C LEU A 109 -5.58 12.32 -26.89
N PHE A 110 -5.08 11.40 -27.72
CA PHE A 110 -4.21 10.32 -27.25
C PHE A 110 -2.88 10.86 -26.68
N LEU A 111 -2.28 11.88 -27.31
CA LEU A 111 -1.09 12.56 -26.77
C LEU A 111 -1.37 13.23 -25.41
N GLN A 112 -2.55 13.80 -25.21
CA GLN A 112 -2.95 14.35 -23.91
C GLN A 112 -3.13 13.24 -22.86
N MET A 113 -3.79 12.14 -23.21
CA MET A 113 -3.96 10.99 -22.31
C MET A 113 -2.60 10.43 -21.91
N ASP A 114 -1.65 10.32 -22.84
CA ASP A 114 -0.28 9.91 -22.55
C ASP A 114 0.41 10.81 -21.54
N SER A 115 0.29 12.12 -21.72
CA SER A 115 0.84 13.08 -20.77
C SER A 115 0.20 12.97 -19.38
N VAL A 116 -1.09 12.61 -19.29
CA VAL A 116 -1.82 12.48 -18.02
C VAL A 116 -1.41 11.21 -17.28
N PHE A 117 -1.28 10.09 -17.99
CA PHE A 117 -0.97 8.77 -17.43
C PHE A 117 0.52 8.42 -17.48
N LYS A 118 1.37 9.37 -17.88
CA LYS A 118 2.82 9.23 -17.83
C LYS A 118 3.27 9.01 -16.39
N THR A 119 3.99 7.92 -16.18
CA THR A 119 4.64 7.61 -14.91
C THR A 119 5.81 8.55 -14.67
N ASP A 120 5.95 9.02 -13.44
CA ASP A 120 7.09 9.83 -13.02
C ASP A 120 7.52 9.35 -11.63
N VAL A 121 8.60 8.56 -11.60
CA VAL A 121 9.16 7.97 -10.38
C VAL A 121 9.31 9.01 -9.27
N ARG A 122 9.89 10.18 -9.56
CA ARG A 122 10.14 11.20 -8.52
C ARG A 122 8.83 11.77 -7.98
N LYS A 123 7.87 12.03 -8.85
CA LYS A 123 6.56 12.56 -8.46
C LYS A 123 5.78 11.54 -7.63
N ASP A 124 5.79 10.28 -8.06
CA ASP A 124 5.00 9.22 -7.44
C ASP A 124 5.62 8.77 -6.11
N LEU A 125 6.95 8.73 -5.98
CA LEU A 125 7.65 8.59 -4.69
C LEU A 125 7.23 9.67 -3.68
N LYS A 126 7.04 10.92 -4.12
CA LYS A 126 6.59 11.99 -3.20
C LYS A 126 5.11 11.87 -2.86
N LYS A 127 4.27 11.55 -3.84
CA LYS A 127 2.83 11.42 -3.69
C LYS A 127 2.45 10.27 -2.77
N HIS A 128 3.13 9.13 -2.88
CA HIS A 128 2.88 7.90 -2.12
C HIS A 128 3.81 7.74 -0.90
N LYS A 129 4.37 8.86 -0.41
CA LYS A 129 5.32 8.90 0.71
C LYS A 129 4.84 8.13 1.94
N SER A 130 3.59 8.29 2.36
CA SER A 130 3.06 7.61 3.57
C SER A 130 3.12 6.08 3.48
N GLU A 131 2.90 5.55 2.29
CA GLU A 131 2.86 4.11 2.00
C GLU A 131 4.30 3.54 1.98
N ILE A 132 5.20 4.21 1.26
CA ILE A 132 6.61 3.82 1.18
C ILE A 132 7.29 3.91 2.55
N ILE A 133 6.97 4.95 3.33
CA ILE A 133 7.44 5.11 4.71
C ILE A 133 7.01 3.94 5.58
N PHE A 134 5.76 3.48 5.45
CA PHE A 134 5.30 2.31 6.20
C PHE A 134 6.18 1.09 5.94
N PHE A 135 6.51 0.79 4.68
CA PHE A 135 7.39 -0.34 4.37
C PHE A 135 8.84 -0.12 4.83
N LEU A 136 9.39 1.08 4.69
CA LEU A 136 10.73 1.43 5.19
C LEU A 136 10.83 1.26 6.71
N GLU A 137 9.85 1.76 7.47
CA GLU A 137 9.79 1.63 8.93
C GLU A 137 9.78 0.17 9.35
N ASN A 138 8.89 -0.63 8.74
CA ASN A 138 8.79 -2.06 8.99
C ASN A 138 10.07 -2.81 8.66
N GLU A 139 10.74 -2.46 7.55
CA GLU A 139 11.99 -3.09 7.15
C GLU A 139 13.12 -2.75 8.13
N ILE A 140 13.27 -1.48 8.53
CA ILE A 140 14.27 -1.05 9.52
C ILE A 140 14.06 -1.76 10.86
N ILE A 141 12.83 -1.77 11.38
CA ILE A 141 12.49 -2.41 12.66
C ILE A 141 12.80 -3.91 12.61
N SER A 142 12.48 -4.56 11.48
CA SER A 142 12.70 -5.99 11.32
C SER A 142 14.18 -6.40 11.39
N ARG A 143 15.11 -5.47 11.13
CA ARG A 143 16.55 -5.77 11.22
C ARG A 143 17.06 -5.90 12.66
N LYS A 144 16.31 -5.40 13.64
CA LYS A 144 16.66 -5.50 15.06
C LYS A 144 15.69 -6.37 15.84
N HIS A 145 14.40 -6.22 15.57
CA HIS A 145 13.33 -6.89 16.30
C HIS A 145 12.72 -8.07 15.54
N TYR A 146 13.31 -8.43 14.40
CA TYR A 146 12.90 -9.55 13.56
C TYR A 146 11.40 -9.46 13.18
N GLN A 147 10.78 -10.61 12.95
CA GLN A 147 9.37 -10.68 12.53
C GLN A 147 8.42 -10.17 13.60
N SER A 148 8.69 -10.41 14.88
CA SER A 148 7.83 -9.95 15.98
C SER A 148 7.71 -8.44 16.03
N GLY A 149 8.84 -7.72 15.94
CA GLY A 149 8.80 -6.25 15.92
C GLY A 149 8.22 -5.68 14.64
N ARG A 150 8.42 -6.35 13.50
CA ARG A 150 7.76 -5.96 12.25
C ARG A 150 6.24 -6.01 12.39
N VAL A 151 5.71 -7.11 12.95
CA VAL A 151 4.27 -7.23 13.19
C VAL A 151 3.79 -6.11 14.13
N GLU A 152 4.47 -5.91 15.25
CA GLU A 152 4.12 -4.87 16.22
C GLU A 152 4.08 -3.45 15.59
N ALA A 153 5.07 -3.13 14.76
CA ALA A 153 5.11 -1.86 14.04
C ALA A 153 3.96 -1.70 13.02
N SER A 154 3.62 -2.79 12.34
CA SER A 154 2.56 -2.79 11.32
C SER A 154 1.16 -2.53 11.89
N LEU A 155 0.89 -2.97 13.12
CA LEU A 155 -0.42 -2.86 13.77
C LEU A 155 -0.92 -1.41 13.86
N LYS A 156 0.00 -0.44 14.00
CA LYS A 156 -0.32 0.99 14.10
C LYS A 156 -1.05 1.55 12.88
N LYS A 157 -0.80 0.99 11.70
CA LYS A 157 -1.43 1.42 10.44
C LYS A 157 -2.36 0.36 9.87
N ASP A 158 -2.63 -0.71 10.63
CA ASP A 158 -3.51 -1.79 10.20
C ASP A 158 -4.97 -1.29 10.20
N PRO A 159 -5.66 -1.32 9.04
CA PRO A 159 -7.03 -0.84 8.93
C PRO A 159 -8.02 -1.65 9.78
N PHE A 160 -7.74 -2.94 10.03
CA PHE A 160 -8.56 -3.78 10.90
C PHE A 160 -8.41 -3.40 12.37
N ILE A 161 -7.18 -3.09 12.82
CA ILE A 161 -6.95 -2.62 14.20
C ILE A 161 -7.62 -1.26 14.41
N ILE A 162 -7.44 -0.32 13.49
CA ILE A 162 -8.06 1.00 13.55
C ILE A 162 -9.60 0.90 13.53
N ALA A 163 -10.16 -0.01 12.74
CA ALA A 163 -11.60 -0.26 12.74
C ALA A 163 -12.07 -0.88 14.06
N SER A 164 -11.30 -1.81 14.61
CA SER A 164 -11.61 -2.49 15.88
C SER A 164 -11.62 -1.51 17.06
N GLU A 165 -10.61 -0.64 17.15
CA GLU A 165 -10.54 0.40 18.19
C GLU A 165 -11.78 1.30 18.16
N LYS A 166 -12.20 1.76 16.97
CA LYS A 166 -13.42 2.57 16.82
C LYS A 166 -14.69 1.85 17.29
N ILE A 167 -14.76 0.53 17.10
CA ILE A 167 -15.90 -0.28 17.55
C ILE A 167 -15.88 -0.41 19.08
N PHE A 168 -14.71 -0.68 19.66
CA PHE A 168 -14.58 -0.84 21.11
C PHE A 168 -14.81 0.46 21.89
N GLU A 169 -14.53 1.62 21.29
CA GLU A 169 -14.85 2.93 21.90
C GLU A 169 -16.34 3.28 21.81
N ALA A 170 -17.11 2.62 20.94
CA ALA A 170 -18.51 2.90 20.70
C ALA A 170 -19.42 1.82 21.30
N ASP A 171 -19.72 1.93 22.61
CA ASP A 171 -20.54 0.98 23.37
C ASP A 171 -21.86 0.59 22.68
N SER A 172 -22.51 1.54 21.99
CA SER A 172 -23.77 1.29 21.27
C SER A 172 -23.59 0.39 20.05
N ILE A 173 -22.53 0.60 19.26
CA ILE A 173 -22.20 -0.22 18.09
C ILE A 173 -21.77 -1.61 18.58
N TYR A 174 -20.90 -1.65 19.59
CA TYR A 174 -20.42 -2.90 20.16
C TYR A 174 -21.55 -3.76 20.73
N SER A 175 -22.45 -3.17 21.53
CA SER A 175 -23.61 -3.87 22.09
C SER A 175 -24.55 -4.37 20.99
N HIS A 176 -24.81 -3.52 19.98
CA HIS A 176 -25.64 -3.89 18.84
C HIS A 176 -25.06 -5.08 18.06
N LEU A 177 -23.75 -5.10 17.81
CA LEU A 177 -23.05 -6.20 17.14
C LEU A 177 -23.12 -7.51 17.94
N LEU A 178 -23.07 -7.43 19.26
CA LEU A 178 -23.20 -8.58 20.15
C LEU A 178 -24.66 -9.03 20.38
N GLY A 179 -25.63 -8.22 19.95
CA GLY A 179 -27.07 -8.50 20.09
C GLY A 179 -27.64 -8.15 21.48
N PHE A 180 -27.04 -7.17 22.17
CA PHE A 180 -27.54 -6.59 23.42
C PHE A 180 -28.28 -5.27 23.20
#